data_AF-A0A2E5YLN1-F1
#
_entry.id   AF-A0A2E5YLN1-F1
#
_cell.length_a   1.000
_cell.length_b   1.000
_cell.length_c   1.000
_cell.angle_alpha   90.00
_cell.angle_beta   90.00
_cell.angle_gamma   90.00
#
_symmetry.space_group_name_H-M   'P 1'
#
loop_
_entity.id
_entity.type
_entity.pdbx_description
1 polymer ?
#
loop_
_entity_poly.entity_id
_entity_poly.type
_entity_poly.pdbx_seq_one_letter_code
_entity_poly.pdbx_strand_id
1 'polypeptide(L)'
;MPPRDEETADPHICGPKQVGFPIRFQTLLTSRISASSNAGRGPSGPTSVRSLEQANAVSVFVPASKSPDREGTKRSGGASHWIAVAGGLGEVPVAPGTAGSLLGVLLFVGFAFAARSLGVGPLAASTASPPASVGLLPVYSLACWLVYAFGVLILLVAGVWASGRAEIDFDCHDDRRIVIDEVVGQLIALSPLLFYTGTSAFLPFFSWVVTGFVLFRLFDIWKPGAVRWAECRFDGGGGVMADDVVAGFLGAVVLFLALPGGIG
;
A
#
# COMPACT_ATOMS: atom_id res chain seq x y z
N MET A 1 5.91 -10.78 -51.34
CA MET A 1 5.03 -10.47 -50.19
C MET A 1 5.87 -10.66 -48.92
N PRO A 2 5.96 -9.68 -48.02
CA PRO A 2 6.79 -9.73 -46.81
C PRO A 2 6.16 -10.66 -45.72
N PRO A 3 6.82 -10.90 -44.57
CA PRO A 3 6.62 -12.07 -43.70
C PRO A 3 5.43 -11.92 -42.74
N ARG A 4 4.97 -13.01 -42.14
CA ARG A 4 4.12 -12.98 -40.95
C ARG A 4 4.91 -13.52 -39.77
N ASP A 5 5.45 -12.59 -39.01
CA ASP A 5 5.95 -12.82 -37.67
C ASP A 5 4.75 -12.54 -36.74
N GLU A 6 3.96 -13.57 -36.42
CA GLU A 6 3.02 -13.52 -35.30
C GLU A 6 3.71 -14.16 -34.10
N GLU A 7 4.56 -13.39 -33.45
CA GLU A 7 5.01 -13.66 -32.08
C GLU A 7 3.82 -13.36 -31.16
N THR A 8 3.17 -14.44 -30.73
CA THR A 8 2.11 -14.41 -29.72
C THR A 8 2.69 -13.89 -28.40
N ALA A 9 2.47 -12.62 -28.11
CA ALA A 9 2.71 -12.05 -26.80
C ALA A 9 1.73 -12.65 -25.79
N ASP A 10 2.24 -13.51 -24.91
CA ASP A 10 1.56 -14.00 -23.71
C ASP A 10 1.41 -12.83 -22.70
N PRO A 11 0.19 -12.45 -22.27
CA PRO A 11 -0.01 -11.27 -21.44
C PRO A 11 0.30 -11.48 -19.93
N HIS A 12 0.86 -12.63 -19.53
CA HIS A 12 0.99 -12.98 -18.10
C HIS A 12 2.40 -13.00 -17.51
N ILE A 13 3.42 -12.50 -18.21
CA ILE A 13 4.78 -12.42 -17.66
C ILE A 13 5.23 -10.96 -17.59
N CYS A 14 5.13 -10.37 -16.39
CA CYS A 14 5.74 -9.08 -16.09
C CYS A 14 7.27 -9.23 -16.12
N GLY A 15 7.92 -8.69 -17.16
CA GLY A 15 9.37 -8.58 -17.21
C GLY A 15 9.91 -7.66 -16.11
N PRO A 16 11.21 -7.77 -15.76
CA PRO A 16 11.81 -6.94 -14.72
C PRO A 16 11.69 -5.45 -15.09
N LYS A 17 11.06 -4.66 -14.22
CA LYS A 17 10.92 -3.21 -14.37
C LYS A 17 12.32 -2.58 -14.46
N GLN A 18 12.63 -2.00 -15.62
CA GLN A 18 13.89 -1.31 -15.89
C GLN A 18 14.02 -0.09 -14.98
N VAL A 19 15.07 -0.05 -14.17
CA VAL A 19 15.41 1.07 -13.28
C VAL A 19 15.79 2.27 -14.15
N GLY A 20 14.93 3.29 -14.18
CA GLY A 20 15.21 4.55 -14.86
C GLY A 20 16.33 5.31 -14.13
N PHE A 21 17.54 5.29 -14.69
CA PHE A 21 18.63 6.16 -14.23
C PHE A 21 18.29 7.65 -14.52
N PRO A 22 18.62 8.59 -13.62
CA PRO A 22 18.37 10.01 -13.84
C PRO A 22 19.18 10.55 -15.04
N ILE A 23 18.51 11.34 -15.87
CA ILE A 23 18.97 11.94 -17.15
C ILE A 23 20.35 12.61 -17.07
N ARG A 24 20.77 13.07 -15.88
CA ARG A 24 22.08 13.70 -15.64
C ARG A 24 23.28 12.77 -15.85
N PHE A 25 23.10 11.45 -15.84
CA PHE A 25 24.19 10.49 -16.03
C PHE A 25 24.51 10.25 -17.52
N GLN A 26 23.53 10.41 -18.41
CA GLN A 26 23.69 10.21 -19.85
C GLN A 26 24.55 11.29 -20.51
N THR A 27 24.51 12.52 -20.00
CA THR A 27 25.28 13.66 -20.53
C THR A 27 26.78 13.56 -20.22
N LEU A 28 27.17 12.90 -19.13
CA LEU A 28 28.58 12.76 -18.75
C LEU A 28 29.31 11.69 -19.57
N LEU A 29 28.61 10.65 -20.03
CA LEU A 29 29.18 9.60 -20.88
C LEU A 29 29.39 10.07 -22.33
N THR A 30 28.51 10.92 -22.86
CA THR A 30 28.64 11.42 -24.24
C THR A 30 29.73 12.48 -24.40
N SER A 31 30.07 13.25 -23.36
CA SER A 31 31.14 14.26 -23.45
C SER A 31 32.56 13.66 -23.44
N ARG A 32 32.78 12.50 -22.80
CA ARG A 32 34.09 11.83 -22.76
C ARG A 32 34.42 11.04 -24.03
N ILE A 33 33.42 10.61 -24.80
CA ILE A 33 33.65 9.87 -26.05
C ILE A 33 34.05 10.82 -27.19
N SER A 34 33.55 12.06 -27.21
CA SER A 34 33.87 13.04 -28.26
C SER A 34 35.30 13.62 -28.14
N ALA A 35 35.87 13.67 -26.93
CA ALA A 35 37.19 14.25 -26.69
C ALA A 35 38.38 13.35 -27.10
N SER A 36 38.14 12.05 -27.37
CA SER A 36 39.20 11.10 -27.72
C SER A 36 39.44 10.90 -29.23
N SER A 37 38.65 11.56 -30.09
CA SER A 37 38.64 11.30 -31.54
C SER A 37 39.54 12.23 -32.39
N ASN A 38 40.29 13.16 -31.79
CA ASN A 38 40.95 14.24 -32.56
C ASN A 38 42.46 14.41 -32.30
N ALA A 39 43.20 13.29 -32.17
CA ALA A 39 44.65 13.31 -32.17
C ALA A 39 45.21 12.33 -33.22
N GLY A 40 45.82 12.87 -34.29
CA GLY A 40 46.83 12.17 -35.10
C GLY A 40 46.44 11.84 -36.55
N ARG A 41 46.91 12.66 -37.50
CA ARG A 41 47.07 12.31 -38.93
C ARG A 41 48.42 11.62 -39.16
N GLY A 42 48.50 10.64 -40.06
CA GLY A 42 49.74 10.25 -40.79
C GLY A 42 49.87 8.77 -41.13
N PRO A 43 50.49 8.35 -42.26
CA PRO A 43 49.86 7.38 -43.18
C PRO A 43 50.60 6.04 -43.39
N SER A 44 49.92 5.14 -44.11
CA SER A 44 50.39 3.98 -44.92
C SER A 44 50.38 2.56 -44.30
N GLY A 45 49.67 1.64 -44.98
CA GLY A 45 49.74 0.18 -44.79
C GLY A 45 48.39 -0.55 -44.95
N PRO A 46 48.26 -1.60 -45.79
CA PRO A 46 46.96 -2.21 -46.07
C PRO A 46 46.53 -3.22 -44.99
N THR A 47 45.27 -3.08 -44.57
CA THR A 47 44.32 -4.14 -44.18
C THR A 47 44.86 -5.44 -43.57
N SER A 48 44.65 -5.60 -42.26
CA SER A 48 44.12 -6.85 -41.73
C SER A 48 42.98 -6.57 -40.74
N VAL A 49 41.76 -6.63 -41.26
CA VAL A 49 40.53 -6.58 -40.46
C VAL A 49 40.34 -7.96 -39.83
N ARG A 50 41.13 -8.27 -38.80
CA ARG A 50 40.97 -9.53 -38.04
C ARG A 50 41.46 -9.49 -36.59
N SER A 51 41.81 -8.30 -36.08
CA SER A 51 42.43 -8.18 -34.74
C SER A 51 41.73 -7.18 -33.81
N LEU A 52 40.55 -6.66 -34.19
CA LEU A 52 39.82 -5.66 -33.38
C LEU A 52 38.66 -6.24 -32.55
N GLU A 53 38.35 -7.52 -32.67
CA GLU A 53 37.14 -8.10 -32.05
C GLU A 53 37.36 -8.88 -30.74
N GLN A 54 38.59 -8.96 -30.23
CA GLN A 54 38.86 -9.68 -28.97
C GLN A 54 39.59 -8.87 -27.88
N ALA A 55 39.79 -7.57 -28.10
CA ALA A 55 40.37 -6.67 -27.10
C ALA A 55 39.33 -6.01 -26.17
N ASN A 56 38.07 -6.47 -26.13
CA ASN A 56 36.99 -5.80 -25.41
C ASN A 56 36.49 -6.52 -24.15
N ALA A 57 37.38 -7.31 -23.51
CA ALA A 57 37.16 -7.84 -22.18
C ALA A 57 38.10 -7.17 -21.16
N VAL A 58 38.21 -5.85 -21.20
CA VAL A 58 38.68 -5.11 -20.03
C VAL A 58 37.46 -4.95 -19.13
N SER A 59 37.30 -5.87 -18.18
CA SER A 59 36.41 -5.68 -17.04
C SER A 59 36.87 -4.42 -16.32
N VAL A 60 36.25 -3.28 -16.65
CA VAL A 60 36.42 -2.04 -15.89
C VAL A 60 35.86 -2.34 -14.51
N PHE A 61 36.75 -2.70 -13.59
CA PHE A 61 36.48 -2.66 -12.17
C PHE A 61 36.17 -1.20 -11.87
N VAL A 62 34.89 -0.85 -11.87
CA VAL A 62 34.40 0.40 -11.31
C VAL A 62 34.49 0.20 -9.80
N PRO A 63 35.50 0.74 -9.09
CA PRO A 63 35.46 0.71 -7.64
C PRO A 63 34.14 1.39 -7.26
N ALA A 64 33.35 0.72 -6.42
CA ALA A 64 32.11 1.26 -5.89
C ALA A 64 32.40 2.71 -5.46
N SER A 65 31.86 3.67 -6.23
CA SER A 65 32.03 5.06 -5.89
C SER A 65 31.36 5.20 -4.54
N LYS A 66 32.15 5.40 -3.49
CA LYS A 66 31.66 5.91 -2.21
C LYS A 66 30.84 7.13 -2.60
N SER A 67 29.52 6.99 -2.53
CA SER A 67 28.61 8.11 -2.74
C SER A 67 29.09 9.20 -1.79
N PRO A 68 29.34 10.42 -2.27
CA PRO A 68 29.79 11.48 -1.40
C PRO A 68 28.76 11.60 -0.29
N ASP A 69 29.23 11.55 0.95
CA ASP A 69 28.43 11.75 2.15
C ASP A 69 27.57 13.00 1.91
N ARG A 70 26.30 12.78 1.55
CA ARG A 70 25.35 13.88 1.39
C ARG A 70 25.01 14.33 2.79
N GLU A 71 25.78 15.31 3.26
CA GLU A 71 25.36 16.24 4.28
C GLU A 71 23.88 16.60 4.07
N GLY A 72 23.06 16.19 5.03
CA GLY A 72 21.78 16.84 5.30
C GLY A 72 20.68 16.69 4.26
N THR A 73 20.34 15.47 3.83
CA THR A 73 18.95 15.24 3.41
C THR A 73 18.08 15.31 4.66
N LYS A 74 17.39 16.45 4.83
CA LYS A 74 16.39 16.70 5.87
C LYS A 74 15.66 15.40 6.22
N ARG A 75 15.80 14.92 7.46
CA ARG A 75 14.86 13.96 8.05
C ARG A 75 13.46 14.51 7.80
N SER A 76 12.69 13.90 6.90
CA SER A 76 11.25 14.17 6.73
C SER A 76 10.44 13.58 7.91
N GLY A 77 11.11 13.27 9.03
CA GLY A 77 10.62 12.55 10.21
C GLY A 77 9.65 13.29 11.12
N GLY A 78 8.84 14.21 10.58
CA GLY A 78 7.72 14.77 11.30
C GLY A 78 6.46 13.94 11.03
N ALA A 79 5.50 14.52 10.34
CA ALA A 79 4.16 13.95 10.21
C ALA A 79 4.08 12.70 9.31
N SER A 80 4.80 12.65 8.18
CA SER A 80 4.73 11.53 7.22
C SER A 80 5.21 10.23 7.85
N HIS A 81 6.37 10.24 8.49
CA HIS A 81 6.90 9.08 9.20
C HIS A 81 5.97 8.64 10.34
N TRP A 82 5.52 9.58 11.19
CA TRP A 82 4.59 9.29 12.28
C TRP A 82 3.26 8.70 11.80
N ILE A 83 2.72 9.15 10.67
CA ILE A 83 1.49 8.59 10.09
C ILE A 83 1.75 7.21 9.49
N ALA A 84 2.83 7.05 8.70
CA ALA A 84 3.17 5.78 8.04
C ALA A 84 3.37 4.64 9.04
N VAL A 85 4.07 4.91 10.15
CA VAL A 85 4.32 3.92 11.22
C VAL A 85 3.21 3.89 12.28
N ALA A 86 2.04 4.49 11.99
CA ALA A 86 0.87 4.59 12.86
C ALA A 86 1.20 4.99 14.30
N GLY A 87 2.00 6.04 14.47
CA GLY A 87 2.36 6.57 15.78
C GLY A 87 3.48 5.82 16.51
N GLY A 88 4.25 4.99 15.79
CA GLY A 88 5.37 4.21 16.35
C GLY A 88 5.09 2.71 16.45
N LEU A 89 3.88 2.26 16.13
CA LEU A 89 3.50 0.84 16.14
C LEU A 89 4.22 0.04 15.03
N GLY A 90 4.57 0.69 13.93
CA GLY A 90 5.38 0.09 12.87
C GLY A 90 6.79 -0.31 13.30
N GLU A 91 7.31 0.24 14.41
CA GLU A 91 8.65 -0.09 14.93
C GLU A 91 8.65 -1.32 15.86
N VAL A 92 7.50 -1.99 16.03
CA VAL A 92 7.40 -3.21 16.85
C VAL A 92 8.19 -4.35 16.19
N PRO A 93 9.15 -4.97 16.88
CA PRO A 93 10.17 -5.81 16.24
C PRO A 93 9.68 -7.19 15.76
N VAL A 94 8.57 -7.69 16.29
CA VAL A 94 8.14 -9.09 16.06
C VAL A 94 7.09 -9.20 14.95
N ALA A 95 6.14 -8.26 14.92
CA ALA A 95 5.02 -8.27 13.99
C ALA A 95 4.44 -6.85 13.87
N PRO A 96 5.14 -5.92 13.18
CA PRO A 96 4.63 -4.56 12.99
C PRO A 96 3.24 -4.61 12.34
N GLY A 97 3.04 -5.58 11.44
CA GLY A 97 1.78 -5.77 10.77
C GLY A 97 0.58 -6.17 11.66
N THR A 98 0.86 -6.96 12.69
CA THR A 98 -0.18 -7.28 13.67
C THR A 98 -0.51 -6.07 14.53
N ALA A 99 0.47 -5.21 14.81
CA ALA A 99 0.27 -3.99 15.58
C ALA A 99 -0.62 -2.97 14.85
N GLY A 100 -0.41 -2.78 13.54
CA GLY A 100 -1.27 -1.94 12.69
C GLY A 100 -2.70 -2.43 12.66
N SER A 101 -2.89 -3.71 12.35
CA SER A 101 -4.22 -4.35 12.35
C SER A 101 -4.93 -4.25 13.72
N LEU A 102 -4.22 -4.49 14.83
CA LEU A 102 -4.78 -4.34 16.18
C LEU A 102 -5.18 -2.89 16.49
N LEU A 103 -4.41 -1.90 16.03
CA LEU A 103 -4.83 -0.50 16.14
C LEU A 103 -6.14 -0.24 15.38
N GLY A 104 -6.28 -0.78 14.17
CA GLY A 104 -7.53 -0.73 13.41
C GLY A 104 -8.72 -1.30 14.20
N VAL A 105 -8.54 -2.44 14.86
CA VAL A 105 -9.54 -3.04 15.77
C VAL A 105 -9.89 -2.10 16.92
N LEU A 106 -8.88 -1.53 17.60
CA LEU A 106 -9.09 -0.62 18.73
C LEU A 106 -9.84 0.65 18.32
N LEU A 107 -9.48 1.25 17.18
CA LEU A 107 -10.16 2.41 16.62
C LEU A 107 -11.62 2.08 16.27
N PHE A 108 -11.86 0.92 15.66
CA PHE A 108 -13.21 0.45 15.35
C PHE A 108 -14.06 0.25 16.61
N VAL A 109 -13.55 -0.48 17.60
CA VAL A 109 -14.26 -0.75 18.86
C VAL A 109 -14.53 0.54 19.63
N GLY A 110 -13.56 1.46 19.68
CA GLY A 110 -13.73 2.78 20.26
C GLY A 110 -14.83 3.59 19.58
N PHE A 111 -14.85 3.59 18.24
CA PHE A 111 -15.90 4.24 17.46
C PHE A 111 -17.28 3.59 17.72
N ALA A 112 -17.37 2.26 17.67
CA ALA A 112 -18.61 1.52 17.90
C ALA A 112 -19.17 1.75 19.31
N PHE A 113 -18.29 1.80 20.32
CA PHE A 113 -18.66 2.13 21.70
C PHE A 113 -19.14 3.58 21.84
N ALA A 114 -18.46 4.53 21.20
CA ALA A 114 -18.88 5.94 21.18
C ALA A 114 -20.24 6.12 20.49
N ALA A 115 -20.43 5.49 19.32
CA ALA A 115 -21.69 5.50 18.58
C ALA A 115 -22.84 4.94 19.44
N ARG A 116 -22.62 3.79 20.10
CA ARG A 116 -23.57 3.21 21.04
C ARG A 116 -23.89 4.15 22.21
N SER A 117 -22.87 4.77 22.80
CA SER A 117 -23.03 5.68 23.95
C SER A 117 -23.79 6.95 23.60
N LEU A 118 -23.66 7.43 22.36
CA LEU A 118 -24.37 8.59 21.83
C LEU A 118 -25.77 8.26 21.29
N GLY A 119 -26.18 6.99 21.34
CA GLY A 119 -27.48 6.58 20.82
C GLY A 119 -27.58 6.61 19.29
N VAL A 120 -26.45 6.62 18.58
CA VAL A 120 -26.41 6.68 17.10
C VAL A 120 -26.08 5.32 16.50
N GLY A 121 -26.80 4.97 15.45
CA GLY A 121 -26.56 3.75 14.68
C GLY A 121 -27.32 2.50 15.15
N PRO A 122 -27.25 1.43 14.36
CA PRO A 122 -28.00 0.18 14.60
C PRO A 122 -27.63 -0.47 15.95
N LEU A 123 -26.39 -0.31 16.39
CA LEU A 123 -25.92 -0.79 17.70
C LEU A 123 -26.61 -0.08 18.88
N ALA A 124 -27.08 1.17 18.71
CA ALA A 124 -27.77 1.93 19.74
C ALA A 124 -29.25 1.51 19.90
N ALA A 125 -29.89 1.00 18.83
CA ALA A 125 -31.29 0.59 18.84
C ALA A 125 -31.60 -0.55 19.81
N SER A 126 -30.58 -1.27 20.29
CA SER A 126 -30.70 -2.30 21.34
C SER A 126 -30.88 -1.75 22.77
N THR A 127 -30.82 -0.43 22.93
CA THR A 127 -31.17 0.27 24.19
C THR A 127 -32.52 0.97 24.01
N ALA A 128 -33.38 0.91 25.04
CA ALA A 128 -34.75 1.42 25.02
C ALA A 128 -34.80 2.92 24.60
N SER A 129 -34.90 3.16 23.29
CA SER A 129 -34.90 4.50 22.72
C SER A 129 -36.33 5.05 22.80
N PRO A 130 -36.54 6.33 23.20
CA PRO A 130 -37.88 6.88 23.30
C PRO A 130 -38.60 6.82 21.94
N PRO A 131 -39.93 6.61 21.88
CA PRO A 131 -40.66 6.39 20.62
C PRO A 131 -40.48 7.49 19.57
N ALA A 132 -40.21 8.73 19.99
CA ALA A 132 -39.89 9.85 19.10
C ALA A 132 -38.57 9.68 18.32
N SER A 133 -37.62 8.90 18.85
CA SER A 133 -36.34 8.63 18.19
C SER A 133 -36.39 7.48 17.18
N VAL A 134 -37.45 6.66 17.20
CA VAL A 134 -37.61 5.52 16.28
C VAL A 134 -37.68 5.99 14.82
N GLY A 135 -38.34 7.12 14.55
CA GLY A 135 -38.39 7.73 13.21
C GLY A 135 -37.07 8.36 12.76
N LEU A 136 -36.16 8.66 13.69
CA LEU A 136 -34.84 9.26 13.43
C LEU A 136 -33.71 8.22 13.41
N LEU A 137 -33.97 6.97 13.80
CA LEU A 137 -33.00 5.87 13.77
C LEU A 137 -32.32 5.70 12.40
N PRO A 138 -33.03 5.76 11.25
CA PRO A 138 -32.38 5.67 9.94
C PRO A 138 -31.42 6.85 9.68
N VAL A 139 -31.79 8.05 10.12
CA VAL A 139 -30.97 9.27 9.96
C VAL A 139 -29.72 9.19 10.81
N TYR A 140 -29.83 8.77 12.08
CA TYR A 140 -28.69 8.60 12.96
C TYR A 140 -27.78 7.44 12.53
N SER A 141 -28.36 6.38 11.97
CA SER A 141 -27.60 5.29 11.35
C SER A 141 -26.81 5.76 10.14
N LEU A 142 -27.44 6.49 9.23
CA LEU A 142 -26.75 7.07 8.08
C LEU A 142 -25.65 8.04 8.50
N ALA A 143 -25.92 8.92 9.46
CA ALA A 143 -24.91 9.85 9.98
C ALA A 143 -23.70 9.12 10.59
N CYS A 144 -23.93 8.07 11.38
CA CYS A 144 -22.88 7.22 11.95
C CYS A 144 -21.99 6.63 10.84
N TRP A 145 -22.62 6.09 9.79
CA TRP A 145 -21.92 5.56 8.63
C TRP A 145 -21.10 6.62 7.87
N LEU A 146 -21.67 7.80 7.66
CA LEU A 146 -20.97 8.89 6.97
C LEU A 146 -19.75 9.37 7.77
N VAL A 147 -19.87 9.51 9.09
CA VAL A 147 -18.73 9.88 9.96
C VAL A 147 -17.64 8.81 9.92
N TYR A 148 -18.01 7.53 9.99
CA TYR A 148 -17.06 6.43 9.90
C TYR A 148 -16.35 6.41 8.54
N ALA A 149 -17.10 6.44 7.45
CA ALA A 149 -16.58 6.43 6.09
C ALA A 149 -15.69 7.65 5.82
N PHE A 150 -16.06 8.83 6.33
CA PHE A 150 -15.24 10.03 6.21
C PHE A 150 -13.92 9.92 7.00
N GLY A 151 -13.95 9.33 8.20
CA GLY A 151 -12.75 9.05 8.99
C GLY A 151 -11.80 8.08 8.27
N VAL A 152 -12.34 6.98 7.72
CA VAL A 152 -11.57 6.02 6.92
C VAL A 152 -10.99 6.69 5.66
N LEU A 153 -11.76 7.54 4.97
CA LEU A 153 -11.29 8.29 3.80
C LEU A 153 -10.13 9.24 4.15
N ILE A 154 -10.21 9.95 5.28
CA ILE A 154 -9.11 10.81 5.74
C ILE A 154 -7.86 9.97 5.99
N LEU A 155 -7.99 8.83 6.68
CA LEU A 155 -6.85 7.94 6.95
C LEU A 155 -6.28 7.35 5.66
N LEU A 156 -7.11 6.99 4.69
CA LEU A 156 -6.67 6.50 3.39
C LEU A 156 -5.86 7.56 2.63
N VAL A 157 -6.37 8.80 2.54
CA VAL A 157 -5.67 9.90 1.86
C VAL A 157 -4.36 10.24 2.57
N ALA A 158 -4.39 10.30 3.91
CA ALA A 158 -3.20 10.53 4.72
C ALA A 158 -2.19 9.40 4.57
N GLY A 159 -2.66 8.14 4.52
CA GLY A 159 -1.86 6.94 4.34
C GLY A 159 -1.17 6.91 2.98
N VAL A 160 -1.88 7.14 1.88
CA VAL A 160 -1.27 7.19 0.53
C VAL A 160 -0.16 8.24 0.46
N TRP A 161 -0.41 9.42 1.01
CA TRP A 161 0.60 10.48 1.08
C TRP A 161 1.80 10.10 1.97
N ALA A 162 1.54 9.53 3.15
CA ALA A 162 2.55 9.15 4.12
C ALA A 162 3.42 8.00 3.62
N SER A 163 2.81 6.93 3.11
CA SER A 163 3.50 5.76 2.53
C SER A 163 4.36 6.18 1.34
N GLY A 164 3.84 7.03 0.45
CA GLY A 164 4.62 7.51 -0.70
C GLY A 164 5.80 8.41 -0.32
N ARG A 165 5.74 9.10 0.84
CA ARG A 165 6.90 9.79 1.41
C ARG A 165 7.85 8.84 2.11
N ALA A 166 7.32 7.88 2.85
CA ALA A 166 8.09 6.88 3.59
C ALA A 166 8.94 6.01 2.65
N GLU A 167 8.43 5.58 1.50
CA GLU A 167 9.21 4.83 0.51
C GLU A 167 10.42 5.62 -0.02
N ILE A 168 10.28 6.93 -0.21
CA ILE A 168 11.38 7.81 -0.63
C ILE A 168 12.40 7.97 0.50
N ASP A 169 11.92 8.09 1.74
CA ASP A 169 12.77 8.32 2.92
C ASP A 169 13.51 7.05 3.39
N PHE A 170 12.91 5.87 3.18
CA PHE A 170 13.48 4.59 3.58
C PHE A 170 14.38 3.96 2.49
N ASP A 171 14.40 4.53 1.28
CA ASP A 171 15.14 3.99 0.11
C ASP A 171 14.85 2.49 -0.14
N CYS A 172 13.67 2.05 0.27
CA CYS A 172 13.19 0.69 0.23
C CYS A 172 11.70 0.74 -0.13
N HIS A 173 11.34 0.08 -1.24
CA HIS A 173 9.93 -0.16 -1.54
C HIS A 173 9.36 -1.15 -0.53
N ASP A 174 8.14 -0.87 -0.06
CA ASP A 174 7.41 -1.76 0.85
C ASP A 174 8.15 -2.08 2.17
N ASP A 175 8.51 -1.03 2.92
CA ASP A 175 9.09 -1.19 4.26
C ASP A 175 8.00 -1.66 5.24
N ARG A 176 8.26 -2.78 5.92
CA ARG A 176 7.35 -3.42 6.90
C ARG A 176 6.95 -2.51 8.08
N ARG A 177 7.61 -1.36 8.25
CA ARG A 177 7.27 -0.37 9.26
C ARG A 177 6.09 0.51 8.85
N ILE A 178 5.76 0.57 7.55
CA ILE A 178 4.54 1.19 7.07
C ILE A 178 3.40 0.24 7.45
N VAL A 179 2.51 0.70 8.35
CA VAL A 179 1.41 -0.12 8.89
C VAL A 179 0.06 0.60 8.82
N ILE A 180 0.04 1.79 8.21
CA ILE A 180 -1.17 2.62 8.06
C ILE A 180 -2.15 2.01 7.03
N ASP A 181 -1.63 1.32 6.04
CA ASP A 181 -2.34 0.45 5.10
C ASP A 181 -3.15 -0.60 5.85
N GLU A 182 -2.56 -1.28 6.82
CA GLU A 182 -3.25 -2.32 7.57
C GLU A 182 -4.30 -1.76 8.53
N VAL A 183 -4.03 -0.59 9.14
CA VAL A 183 -5.02 0.12 9.96
C VAL A 183 -6.26 0.41 9.12
N VAL A 184 -6.06 0.93 7.91
CA VAL A 184 -7.16 1.27 6.99
C VAL A 184 -7.86 0.01 6.48
N GLY A 185 -7.11 -1.00 6.06
CA GLY A 185 -7.66 -2.30 5.61
C GLY A 185 -8.51 -2.96 6.67
N GLN A 186 -8.04 -2.99 7.92
CA GLN A 186 -8.78 -3.56 9.05
C GLN A 186 -10.05 -2.77 9.38
N LEU A 187 -10.00 -1.43 9.33
CA LEU A 187 -11.19 -0.58 9.50
C LEU A 187 -12.24 -0.86 8.41
N ILE A 188 -11.81 -1.05 7.16
CA ILE A 188 -12.72 -1.41 6.07
C ILE A 188 -13.33 -2.80 6.34
N ALA A 189 -12.53 -3.80 6.71
CA ALA A 189 -12.98 -5.16 6.99
C ALA A 189 -14.04 -5.23 8.10
N LEU A 190 -13.94 -4.39 9.13
CA LEU A 190 -14.89 -4.35 10.25
C LEU A 190 -16.14 -3.51 9.99
N SER A 191 -16.15 -2.68 8.94
CA SER A 191 -17.26 -1.78 8.64
C SER A 191 -18.65 -2.46 8.61
N PRO A 192 -18.84 -3.70 8.10
CA PRO A 192 -20.15 -4.36 8.12
C PRO A 192 -20.77 -4.50 9.52
N LEU A 193 -19.94 -4.56 10.56
CA LEU A 193 -20.41 -4.67 11.93
C LEU A 193 -21.17 -3.43 12.39
N LEU A 194 -21.05 -2.28 11.72
CA LEU A 194 -21.88 -1.12 11.99
C LEU A 194 -23.35 -1.36 11.58
N PHE A 195 -23.63 -2.30 10.66
CA PHE A 195 -24.99 -2.74 10.35
C PHE A 195 -25.50 -3.83 11.29
N TYR A 196 -24.65 -4.38 12.15
CA TYR A 196 -25.03 -5.51 13.00
C TYR A 196 -26.05 -5.06 14.06
N THR A 197 -27.26 -5.60 13.96
CA THR A 197 -28.39 -5.37 14.88
C THR A 197 -28.64 -6.53 15.83
N GLY A 198 -27.77 -7.54 15.83
CA GLY A 198 -27.92 -8.76 16.63
C GLY A 198 -28.09 -8.46 18.13
N THR A 199 -28.95 -9.25 18.78
CA THR A 199 -29.43 -9.03 20.15
C THR A 199 -28.32 -9.06 21.21
N SER A 200 -28.12 -7.89 21.85
CA SER A 200 -27.77 -7.59 23.26
C SER A 200 -26.66 -8.34 24.01
N ALA A 201 -26.09 -9.43 23.52
CA ALA A 201 -24.97 -10.10 24.18
C ALA A 201 -23.63 -9.49 23.75
N PHE A 202 -22.76 -9.23 24.73
CA PHE A 202 -21.41 -8.71 24.50
C PHE A 202 -20.51 -9.71 23.77
N LEU A 203 -20.64 -11.00 24.09
CA LEU A 203 -19.86 -12.10 23.50
C LEU A 203 -20.00 -12.24 21.96
N PRO A 204 -21.20 -12.21 21.35
CA PRO A 204 -21.32 -12.35 19.89
C PRO A 204 -20.69 -11.18 19.14
N PHE A 205 -20.76 -9.94 19.64
CA PHE A 205 -20.14 -8.79 18.97
C PHE A 205 -18.62 -8.96 18.86
N PHE A 206 -17.94 -9.28 19.96
CA PHE A 206 -16.49 -9.49 19.94
C PHE A 206 -16.09 -10.70 19.10
N SER A 207 -16.93 -11.74 19.04
CA SER A 207 -16.69 -12.88 18.15
C SER A 207 -16.64 -12.43 16.69
N TRP A 208 -17.56 -11.55 16.27
CA TRP A 208 -17.55 -10.99 14.92
C TRP A 208 -16.40 -10.03 14.66
N VAL A 209 -15.96 -9.26 15.66
CA VAL A 209 -14.74 -8.44 15.56
C VAL A 209 -13.52 -9.32 15.33
N VAL A 210 -13.39 -10.43 16.08
CA VAL A 210 -12.30 -11.40 15.88
C VAL A 210 -12.40 -12.05 14.51
N THR A 211 -13.61 -12.43 14.05
CA THR A 211 -13.81 -12.96 12.70
C THR A 211 -13.38 -11.96 11.64
N GLY A 212 -13.75 -10.68 11.75
CA GLY A 212 -13.33 -9.64 10.82
C GLY A 212 -11.82 -9.40 10.81
N PHE A 213 -11.17 -9.47 11.97
CA PHE A 213 -9.71 -9.44 12.09
C PHE A 213 -9.05 -10.62 11.35
N VAL A 214 -9.53 -11.85 11.60
CA VAL A 214 -8.98 -13.05 10.96
C VAL A 214 -9.22 -13.04 9.45
N LEU A 215 -10.41 -12.62 8.99
CA LEU A 215 -10.73 -12.51 7.57
C LEU A 215 -9.80 -11.52 6.86
N PHE A 216 -9.61 -10.33 7.44
CA PHE A 216 -8.67 -9.35 6.89
C PHE A 216 -7.27 -9.93 6.75
N ARG A 217 -6.72 -10.50 7.84
CA ARG A 217 -5.37 -11.11 7.82
C ARG A 217 -5.26 -12.27 6.83
N LEU A 218 -6.32 -13.06 6.69
CA LEU A 218 -6.34 -14.14 5.71
C LEU A 218 -6.21 -13.60 4.28
N PHE A 219 -6.95 -12.54 3.94
CA PHE A 219 -6.89 -11.93 2.60
C PHE A 219 -5.61 -11.15 2.32
N ASP A 220 -5.09 -10.44 3.32
CA ASP A 220 -3.80 -9.75 3.28
C ASP A 220 -2.66 -10.75 3.05
N ILE A 221 -2.58 -11.84 3.83
CA ILE A 221 -1.53 -12.85 3.69
C ILE A 221 -1.67 -13.65 2.39
N TRP A 222 -2.90 -14.00 2.00
CA TRP A 222 -3.12 -14.89 0.86
C TRP A 222 -3.00 -14.19 -0.50
N LYS A 223 -3.20 -12.86 -0.56
CA LYS A 223 -3.16 -12.03 -1.79
C LYS A 223 -3.76 -12.74 -3.02
N PRO A 224 -5.05 -13.13 -3.05
CA PRO A 224 -5.65 -13.68 -4.25
C PRO A 224 -5.54 -12.66 -5.39
N GLY A 225 -5.18 -13.12 -6.60
CA GLY A 225 -4.52 -12.35 -7.68
C GLY A 225 -5.10 -10.99 -8.13
N ALA A 226 -6.26 -10.55 -7.64
CA ALA A 226 -6.72 -9.16 -7.79
C ALA A 226 -5.80 -8.13 -7.10
N VAL A 227 -5.13 -8.53 -6.01
CA VAL A 227 -4.16 -7.68 -5.28
C VAL A 227 -2.92 -7.40 -6.13
N ARG A 228 -2.34 -8.44 -6.76
CA ARG A 228 -1.21 -8.29 -7.70
C ARG A 228 -1.55 -7.41 -8.90
N TRP A 229 -2.82 -7.29 -9.29
CA TRP A 229 -3.24 -6.38 -10.35
C TRP A 229 -3.22 -4.91 -9.91
N ALA A 230 -3.58 -4.62 -8.66
CA ALA A 230 -3.55 -3.27 -8.09
C ALA A 230 -2.11 -2.76 -7.90
N GLU A 231 -1.20 -3.59 -7.37
CA GLU A 231 0.25 -3.33 -7.29
C GLU A 231 0.86 -2.97 -8.66
N CYS A 232 0.32 -3.55 -9.75
CA CYS A 232 0.81 -3.28 -11.10
C CYS A 232 0.28 -1.96 -11.69
N ARG A 233 -0.80 -1.39 -11.12
CA ARG A 233 -1.50 -0.23 -11.69
C ARG A 233 -1.14 1.09 -11.01
N PHE A 234 -0.73 1.03 -9.74
CA PHE A 234 -0.39 2.18 -8.91
C PHE A 234 1.06 2.10 -8.44
N ASP A 235 1.84 3.14 -8.73
CA ASP A 235 3.22 3.26 -8.23
C ASP A 235 3.25 4.04 -6.91
N GLY A 236 4.23 3.71 -6.06
CA GLY A 236 4.48 4.37 -4.78
C GLY A 236 3.44 4.06 -3.70
N GLY A 237 3.21 5.01 -2.79
CA GLY A 237 2.29 4.83 -1.64
C GLY A 237 0.84 4.49 -1.98
N GLY A 238 0.40 4.73 -3.22
CA GLY A 238 -0.92 4.28 -3.68
C GLY A 238 -0.98 2.76 -3.86
N GLY A 239 0.10 2.13 -4.32
CA GLY A 239 0.20 0.67 -4.43
C GLY A 239 0.20 0.01 -3.06
N VAL A 240 1.02 0.52 -2.14
CA VAL A 240 1.09 0.04 -0.74
C VAL A 240 -0.28 0.01 -0.08
N MET A 241 -1.02 1.14 -0.13
CA MET A 241 -2.35 1.21 0.48
C MET A 241 -3.40 0.37 -0.27
N ALA A 242 -3.28 0.19 -1.59
CA ALA A 242 -4.30 -0.46 -2.39
C ALA A 242 -4.47 -1.95 -2.04
N ASP A 243 -3.37 -2.63 -1.71
CA ASP A 243 -3.39 -4.06 -1.39
C ASP A 243 -4.26 -4.36 -0.17
N ASP A 244 -4.01 -3.63 0.92
CA ASP A 244 -4.75 -3.80 2.18
C ASP A 244 -6.17 -3.26 2.10
N VAL A 245 -6.41 -2.24 1.28
CA VAL A 245 -7.77 -1.76 1.01
C VAL A 245 -8.58 -2.84 0.29
N VAL A 246 -7.99 -3.52 -0.70
CA VAL A 246 -8.65 -4.62 -1.41
C VAL A 246 -8.87 -5.81 -0.48
N ALA A 247 -7.86 -6.20 0.32
CA ALA A 247 -8.00 -7.26 1.32
C ALA A 247 -9.09 -6.92 2.35
N GLY A 248 -9.12 -5.67 2.82
CA GLY A 248 -10.14 -5.14 3.71
C GLY A 248 -11.54 -5.20 3.12
N PHE A 249 -11.70 -4.83 1.85
CA PHE A 249 -12.97 -4.91 1.15
C PHE A 249 -13.46 -6.35 0.98
N LEU A 250 -12.59 -7.28 0.59
CA LEU A 250 -12.94 -8.71 0.50
C LEU A 250 -13.35 -9.27 1.87
N GLY A 251 -12.61 -8.91 2.93
CA GLY A 251 -12.95 -9.24 4.30
C GLY A 251 -14.32 -8.69 4.71
N ALA A 252 -14.62 -7.45 4.36
CA ALA A 252 -15.90 -6.81 4.63
C ALA A 252 -17.06 -7.52 3.92
N VAL A 253 -16.90 -7.88 2.65
CA VAL A 253 -17.94 -8.61 1.90
C VAL A 253 -18.22 -9.97 2.55
N VAL A 254 -17.18 -10.75 2.85
CA VAL A 254 -17.36 -12.07 3.48
C VAL A 254 -17.98 -11.94 4.87
N LEU A 255 -17.53 -10.98 5.67
CA LEU A 255 -18.09 -10.72 6.99
C LEU A 255 -19.56 -10.33 6.89
N PHE A 256 -19.92 -9.41 5.99
CA PHE A 256 -21.30 -8.97 5.77
C PHE A 256 -22.21 -10.14 5.39
N LEU A 257 -21.76 -11.02 4.50
CA LEU A 257 -22.52 -12.21 4.09
C LEU A 257 -22.70 -13.23 5.23
N ALA A 258 -21.73 -13.31 6.14
CA ALA A 258 -21.80 -14.19 7.30
C ALA A 258 -22.66 -13.64 8.44
N LEU A 259 -22.89 -12.32 8.49
CA LEU A 259 -23.67 -11.70 9.55
C LEU A 259 -25.14 -12.16 9.49
N PRO A 260 -25.72 -12.58 10.62
CA PRO A 260 -27.15 -12.86 10.71
C PRO A 260 -27.91 -11.54 10.56
N GLY A 261 -28.44 -11.30 9.36
CA GLY A 261 -29.09 -10.05 8.94
C GLY A 261 -28.60 -9.48 7.61
N GLY A 262 -27.54 -10.05 7.00
CA GLY A 262 -26.98 -9.58 5.73
C GLY A 262 -27.89 -9.83 4.50
N ILE A 263 -28.80 -10.80 4.57
CA ILE A 263 -29.72 -11.18 3.47
C ILE A 263 -31.00 -11.87 4.00
N GLY A 264 -31.66 -11.32 5.02
CA GLY A 264 -32.87 -11.92 5.62
C GLY A 264 -33.93 -10.89 5.93
#